data_AF-A0A4U0XH18-F1
#
_entry.id   AF-A0A4U0XH18-F1
#
_cell.length_a   1.000
_cell.length_b   1.000
_cell.length_c   1.000
_cell.angle_alpha   90.00
_cell.angle_beta   90.00
_cell.angle_gamma   90.00
#
_symmetry.space_group_name_H-M   'P 1'
#
loop_
_entity.id
_entity.type
_entity.pdbx_description
1 polymer ?
#
loop_
_entity_poly.entity_id
_entity_poly.type
_entity_poly.pdbx_seq_one_letter_code
_entity_poly.pdbx_strand_id
1 'polypeptide(L)'
;NLFSSPIIGPIRFLNKRFGVGGGFFNTFDGNVDLLDDLDDHYTAHAHKHERRELVLRLQALAREHSIRISILGGDVHLAAIGRFYSNPKLEIPAERDFRYMPNIISSAITNKPPPAAVANLLARRNKIHHLDHDTDETLVHFFDRDPGIQQNGAAKKTADYNHCTMPSRNYAIIAESATNTSNPPNGINGALSNGHTPNGTAAFTTTNNIKKNPRDALHAGEENAGTAHPAASGLSPSGLGGPHGLDVAIRVEVTPSDREGRTEGYGFSIPALDAGAYKSQGVSIDPAIAVGSASKGTPLTVVPMTGGTIKSEEGFEPRLDAEF
;
A
#
# COMPACT_ATOMS: atom_id res chain seq x y z
N ASN A 1 -5.54 -19.06 7.89
CA ASN A 1 -4.52 -19.66 8.77
C ASN A 1 -3.48 -20.40 7.95
N LEU A 2 -2.26 -19.87 7.91
CA LEU A 2 -1.10 -20.43 7.19
C LEU A 2 -0.74 -21.84 7.70
N PHE A 3 -1.17 -22.20 8.91
CA PHE A 3 -0.84 -23.44 9.60
C PHE A 3 -2.00 -24.45 9.75
N SER A 4 -3.20 -24.13 9.25
CA SER A 4 -4.35 -25.05 9.31
C SER A 4 -4.58 -25.82 8.00
N SER A 5 -3.62 -25.80 7.06
CA SER A 5 -3.77 -26.51 5.80
C SER A 5 -3.54 -28.03 6.00
N PRO A 6 -4.45 -28.91 5.54
CA PRO A 6 -4.35 -30.37 5.70
C PRO A 6 -3.13 -31.02 5.02
N ILE A 7 -2.31 -30.22 4.33
CA ILE A 7 -1.08 -30.64 3.64
C ILE A 7 0.12 -30.71 4.60
N ILE A 8 0.06 -30.05 5.77
CA ILE A 8 1.16 -30.05 6.77
C ILE A 8 1.28 -31.39 7.50
N GLY A 9 0.16 -32.09 7.74
CA GLY A 9 0.13 -33.37 8.44
C GLY A 9 0.99 -34.46 7.77
N PRO A 10 0.81 -34.72 6.46
CA PRO A 10 1.63 -35.68 5.72
C PRO A 10 3.12 -35.35 5.71
N ILE A 11 3.48 -34.07 5.57
CA ILE A 11 4.88 -33.62 5.50
C ILE A 11 5.58 -33.78 6.87
N ARG A 12 4.86 -33.49 7.97
CA ARG A 12 5.33 -33.75 9.35
C ARG A 12 5.59 -35.24 9.60
N PHE A 13 4.70 -36.10 9.10
CA PHE A 13 4.82 -37.56 9.23
C PHE A 13 6.01 -38.12 8.43
N LEU A 14 6.18 -37.66 7.19
CA LEU A 14 7.30 -38.07 6.32
C LEU A 14 8.67 -37.66 6.88
N ASN A 15 8.79 -36.45 7.45
CA ASN A 15 10.04 -36.02 8.08
C ASN A 15 10.37 -36.87 9.34
N LYS A 16 9.37 -37.08 10.23
CA LYS A 16 9.54 -37.87 11.46
C LYS A 16 9.87 -39.35 11.18
N ARG A 17 9.45 -39.89 10.03
CA ARG A 17 9.60 -41.31 9.68
C ARG A 17 10.82 -41.61 8.81
N PHE A 18 11.25 -40.68 7.95
CA PHE A 18 12.26 -40.96 6.93
C PHE A 18 13.47 -40.01 6.91
N GLY A 19 13.52 -38.96 7.74
CA GLY A 19 14.66 -38.03 7.78
C GLY A 19 14.88 -37.25 6.47
N VAL A 20 13.92 -37.28 5.55
CA VAL A 20 13.96 -36.55 4.28
C VAL A 20 13.35 -35.17 4.50
N GLY A 21 14.18 -34.14 4.64
CA GLY A 21 13.72 -32.75 4.83
C GLY A 21 14.51 -31.89 5.83
N GLY A 22 15.68 -32.34 6.30
CA GLY A 22 16.46 -31.69 7.35
C GLY A 22 16.80 -30.20 7.13
N GLY A 23 16.81 -29.69 5.90
CA GLY A 23 17.06 -28.27 5.61
C GLY A 23 15.84 -27.35 5.77
N PHE A 24 14.62 -27.84 5.56
CA PHE A 24 13.40 -27.05 5.71
C PHE A 24 12.85 -27.08 7.13
N PHE A 25 13.03 -28.18 7.86
CA PHE A 25 12.42 -28.33 9.19
C PHE A 25 13.26 -27.80 10.35
N ASN A 26 14.59 -27.72 10.22
CA ASN A 26 15.43 -27.16 11.29
C ASN A 26 15.18 -25.64 11.48
N THR A 27 14.70 -24.95 10.43
CA THR A 27 14.29 -23.53 10.49
C THR A 27 12.88 -23.34 11.06
N PHE A 28 12.04 -24.39 11.03
CA PHE A 28 10.71 -24.43 11.64
C PHE A 28 10.74 -25.05 13.05
N ASP A 29 11.90 -25.27 13.68
CA ASP A 29 11.96 -25.75 15.08
C ASP A 29 12.11 -24.59 16.09
N GLY A 30 12.46 -23.37 15.63
CA GLY A 30 12.37 -22.11 16.40
C GLY A 30 10.97 -21.49 16.38
N ASN A 31 9.94 -22.33 16.32
CA ASN A 31 8.63 -22.02 15.75
C ASN A 31 7.66 -21.29 16.68
N VAL A 32 7.93 -21.11 17.97
CA VAL A 32 6.91 -20.50 18.84
C VAL A 32 6.80 -19.00 18.56
N ASP A 33 7.93 -18.29 18.50
CA ASP A 33 7.95 -16.83 18.31
C ASP A 33 7.50 -16.42 16.89
N LEU A 34 7.94 -17.15 15.84
CA LEU A 34 7.57 -16.84 14.46
C LEU A 34 6.09 -17.16 14.14
N LEU A 35 5.49 -18.12 14.86
CA LEU A 35 4.07 -18.43 14.74
C LEU A 35 3.21 -17.38 15.42
N ASP A 36 3.65 -16.89 16.59
CA ASP A 36 3.02 -15.80 17.34
C ASP A 36 3.02 -14.50 16.53
N ASP A 37 4.19 -14.09 16.02
CA ASP A 37 4.35 -12.91 15.16
C ASP A 37 3.40 -12.94 13.94
N LEU A 38 3.19 -14.13 13.36
CA LEU A 38 2.34 -14.26 12.18
C LEU A 38 0.85 -14.21 12.50
N ASP A 39 0.45 -14.65 13.69
CA ASP A 39 -0.95 -14.62 14.14
C ASP A 39 -1.34 -13.21 14.66
N ASP A 40 -0.38 -12.41 15.14
CA ASP A 40 -0.55 -10.99 15.52
C ASP A 40 -0.58 -10.02 14.33
N HIS A 41 -0.20 -10.46 13.14
CA HIS A 41 -0.28 -9.62 11.95
C HIS A 41 -1.71 -9.16 11.68
N TYR A 42 -1.90 -7.89 11.32
CA TYR A 42 -3.23 -7.34 10.99
C TYR A 42 -3.94 -8.09 9.83
N THR A 43 -3.19 -8.83 9.00
CA THR A 43 -3.76 -9.70 7.93
C THR A 43 -4.24 -11.08 8.41
N ALA A 44 -3.93 -11.46 9.65
CA ALA A 44 -4.34 -12.71 10.25
C ALA A 44 -5.86 -12.77 10.41
N HIS A 45 -6.40 -13.98 10.48
CA HIS A 45 -7.85 -14.19 10.42
C HIS A 45 -8.60 -13.44 11.53
N ALA A 46 -8.04 -13.40 12.74
CA ALA A 46 -8.63 -12.72 13.89
C ALA A 46 -8.82 -11.21 13.66
N HIS A 47 -7.88 -10.58 12.96
CA HIS A 47 -7.83 -9.13 12.74
C HIS A 47 -8.50 -8.67 11.44
N LYS A 48 -9.04 -9.58 10.62
CA LYS A 48 -9.62 -9.20 9.32
C LYS A 48 -10.79 -8.23 9.42
N HIS A 49 -11.63 -8.38 10.44
CA HIS A 49 -12.79 -7.51 10.62
C HIS A 49 -12.35 -6.09 10.99
N GLU A 50 -11.53 -5.95 12.04
CA GLU A 50 -11.05 -4.63 12.49
C GLU A 50 -10.20 -3.95 11.41
N ARG A 51 -9.36 -4.72 10.70
CA ARG A 51 -8.56 -4.21 9.58
C ARG A 51 -9.45 -3.66 8.49
N ARG A 52 -10.49 -4.40 8.10
CA ARG A 52 -11.44 -3.96 7.08
C ARG A 52 -12.12 -2.68 7.50
N GLU A 53 -12.61 -2.61 8.73
CA GLU A 53 -13.25 -1.41 9.26
C GLU A 53 -12.32 -0.20 9.29
N LEU A 54 -11.08 -0.37 9.74
CA LEU A 54 -10.06 0.68 9.73
C LEU A 54 -9.78 1.18 8.31
N VAL A 55 -9.52 0.29 7.36
CA VAL A 55 -9.20 0.68 5.98
C VAL A 55 -10.37 1.41 5.33
N LEU A 56 -11.62 0.96 5.55
CA LEU A 56 -12.81 1.63 5.01
C LEU A 56 -13.01 3.03 5.61
N ARG A 57 -12.76 3.22 6.91
CA ARG A 57 -12.82 4.55 7.54
C ARG A 57 -11.74 5.48 6.98
N LEU A 58 -10.53 4.97 6.74
CA LEU A 58 -9.45 5.72 6.09
C LEU A 58 -9.82 6.09 4.66
N GLN A 59 -10.41 5.17 3.87
CA GLN A 59 -10.90 5.49 2.52
C GLN A 59 -11.98 6.58 2.53
N ALA A 60 -12.91 6.55 3.51
CA ALA A 60 -13.91 7.60 3.67
C ALA A 60 -13.25 8.95 3.96
N LEU A 61 -12.27 9.00 4.86
CA LEU A 61 -11.49 10.19 5.18
C LEU A 61 -10.73 10.74 3.96
N ALA A 62 -10.09 9.85 3.19
CA ALA A 62 -9.38 10.18 1.96
C ALA A 62 -10.31 10.86 0.95
N ARG A 63 -11.51 10.28 0.76
CA ARG A 63 -12.54 10.80 -0.14
C ARG A 63 -13.10 12.14 0.34
N GLU A 64 -13.41 12.29 1.63
CA GLU A 64 -14.03 13.48 2.21
C GLU A 64 -13.10 14.70 2.18
N HIS A 65 -11.81 14.50 2.48
CA HIS A 65 -10.86 15.61 2.62
C HIS A 65 -9.85 15.71 1.48
N SER A 66 -9.97 14.90 0.43
CA SER A 66 -9.02 14.86 -0.69
C SER A 66 -7.57 14.62 -0.24
N ILE A 67 -7.38 13.66 0.67
CA ILE A 67 -6.05 13.30 1.18
C ILE A 67 -5.63 11.91 0.72
N ARG A 68 -4.39 11.78 0.24
CA ARG A 68 -3.77 10.48 -0.02
C ARG A 68 -3.28 9.89 1.30
N ILE A 69 -3.82 8.74 1.67
CA ILE A 69 -3.34 8.01 2.85
C ILE A 69 -2.27 7.03 2.39
N SER A 70 -1.15 7.00 3.10
CA SER A 70 -0.09 6.01 2.96
C SER A 70 0.19 5.41 4.33
N ILE A 71 0.31 4.08 4.41
CA ILE A 71 0.60 3.37 5.64
C ILE A 71 2.12 3.15 5.69
N LEU A 72 2.74 3.51 6.81
CA LEU A 72 4.11 3.11 7.12
C LEU A 72 4.05 1.99 8.16
N GLY A 73 4.41 0.77 7.74
CA GLY A 73 4.46 -0.42 8.58
C GLY A 73 5.89 -0.88 8.86
N GLY A 74 6.08 -1.66 9.91
CA GLY A 74 7.39 -2.19 10.31
C GLY A 74 7.28 -3.54 11.03
N ASP A 75 8.24 -3.81 11.91
CA ASP A 75 8.29 -4.99 12.81
C ASP A 75 8.46 -6.38 12.17
N VAL A 76 8.23 -6.53 10.86
CA VAL A 76 8.35 -7.82 10.14
C VAL A 76 9.78 -8.19 9.68
N HIS A 77 10.77 -7.35 9.98
CA HIS A 77 12.20 -7.50 9.68
C HIS A 77 12.55 -7.73 8.19
N LEU A 78 11.64 -7.40 7.28
CA LEU A 78 11.80 -7.48 5.83
C LEU A 78 11.27 -6.19 5.19
N ALA A 79 11.70 -5.91 3.96
CA ALA A 79 11.09 -4.84 3.16
C ALA A 79 10.06 -5.40 2.18
N ALA A 80 8.96 -4.69 2.03
CA ALA A 80 7.92 -4.96 1.04
C ALA A 80 7.10 -3.70 0.76
N ILE A 81 6.39 -3.69 -0.36
CA ILE A 81 5.38 -2.67 -0.65
C ILE A 81 4.05 -3.40 -0.85
N GLY A 82 3.07 -3.09 -0.01
CA GLY A 82 1.68 -3.45 -0.22
C GLY A 82 0.90 -2.27 -0.75
N ARG A 83 -0.33 -2.51 -1.20
CA ARG A 83 -1.28 -1.44 -1.52
C ARG A 83 -2.71 -1.92 -1.46
N PHE A 84 -3.62 -1.01 -1.14
CA PHE A 84 -5.02 -1.07 -1.53
C PHE A 84 -5.21 -0.24 -2.79
N TYR A 85 -6.16 -0.60 -3.65
CA TYR A 85 -6.49 0.12 -4.89
C TYR A 85 -7.90 -0.25 -5.35
N SER A 86 -8.51 0.62 -6.14
CA SER A 86 -9.78 0.32 -6.81
C SER A 86 -9.59 -0.85 -7.78
N ASN A 87 -10.58 -1.73 -7.85
CA ASN A 87 -10.62 -2.84 -8.81
C ASN A 87 -10.29 -2.29 -10.22
N PRO A 88 -9.29 -2.84 -10.93
CA PRO A 88 -8.84 -2.31 -12.22
C PRO A 88 -9.93 -2.17 -13.29
N LYS A 89 -11.03 -2.94 -13.16
CA LYS A 89 -12.21 -2.84 -14.03
C LYS A 89 -12.97 -1.52 -13.90
N LEU A 90 -12.80 -0.79 -12.80
CA LEU A 90 -13.42 0.52 -12.59
C LEU A 90 -12.69 1.64 -13.34
N GLU A 91 -11.49 1.36 -13.88
CA GLU A 91 -10.67 2.29 -14.68
C GLU A 91 -10.40 3.65 -13.99
N ILE A 92 -10.37 3.65 -12.66
CA ILE A 92 -10.11 4.85 -11.87
C ILE A 92 -8.60 5.10 -11.85
N PRO A 93 -8.11 6.25 -12.34
CA PRO A 93 -6.68 6.56 -12.30
C PRO A 93 -6.24 6.79 -10.86
N ALA A 94 -5.00 6.42 -10.52
CA ALA A 94 -4.49 6.44 -9.15
C ALA A 94 -4.65 7.81 -8.49
N GLU A 95 -4.40 8.90 -9.23
CA GLU A 95 -4.52 10.29 -8.77
C GLU A 95 -5.94 10.65 -8.35
N ARG A 96 -6.95 9.95 -8.88
CA ARG A 96 -8.36 10.10 -8.48
C ARG A 96 -8.85 8.93 -7.65
N ASP A 97 -8.03 7.94 -7.33
CA ASP A 97 -8.49 6.76 -6.60
C ASP A 97 -8.30 6.97 -5.10
N PHE A 98 -9.37 7.32 -4.36
CA PHE A 98 -9.29 7.44 -2.90
C PHE A 98 -9.01 6.10 -2.20
N ARG A 99 -9.18 4.97 -2.89
CA ARG A 99 -8.86 3.62 -2.39
C ARG A 99 -7.40 3.26 -2.59
N TYR A 100 -6.69 3.95 -3.49
CA TYR A 100 -5.25 3.75 -3.66
C TYR A 100 -4.50 4.22 -2.41
N MET A 101 -4.03 3.25 -1.64
CA MET A 101 -3.39 3.46 -0.33
C MET A 101 -2.15 2.56 -0.26
N PRO A 102 -0.96 3.07 -0.57
CA PRO A 102 0.26 2.30 -0.49
C PRO A 102 0.61 2.00 0.98
N ASN A 103 1.14 0.80 1.21
CA ASN A 103 1.62 0.32 2.50
C ASN A 103 3.13 0.04 2.38
N ILE A 104 3.92 0.95 2.92
CA ILE A 104 5.37 0.93 2.89
C ILE A 104 5.83 0.11 4.09
N ILE A 105 6.34 -1.10 3.85
CA ILE A 105 6.78 -2.00 4.90
C ILE A 105 8.29 -1.91 4.99
N SER A 106 8.78 -1.28 6.06
CA SER A 106 10.20 -1.12 6.34
C SER A 106 10.46 -1.31 7.84
N SER A 107 11.46 -2.12 8.18
CA SER A 107 11.78 -2.45 9.58
C SER A 107 13.15 -1.91 9.96
N ALA A 108 13.33 -1.54 11.23
CA ALA A 108 14.57 -0.97 11.74
C ALA A 108 15.80 -1.85 11.42
N ILE A 109 16.88 -1.19 10.97
CA ILE A 109 18.11 -1.81 10.46
C ILE A 109 18.84 -2.72 11.47
N THR A 110 18.46 -2.68 12.76
CA THR A 110 19.15 -3.42 13.82
C THR A 110 18.76 -4.90 13.88
N ASN A 111 17.57 -5.25 13.41
CA ASN A 111 17.01 -6.58 13.63
C ASN A 111 17.55 -7.60 12.61
N LYS A 112 17.60 -8.86 13.03
CA LYS A 112 18.03 -9.95 12.14
C LYS A 112 16.91 -10.22 11.13
N PRO A 113 17.18 -10.17 9.81
CA PRO A 113 16.14 -10.44 8.83
C PRO A 113 15.65 -11.89 8.90
N PRO A 114 14.42 -12.18 8.47
CA PRO A 114 13.91 -13.53 8.43
C PRO A 114 14.68 -14.37 7.40
N PRO A 115 14.67 -15.70 7.52
CA PRO A 115 15.29 -16.58 6.53
C PRO A 115 14.71 -16.39 5.13
N ALA A 116 15.55 -16.49 4.09
CA ALA A 116 15.15 -16.34 2.69
C ALA A 116 13.98 -17.26 2.28
N ALA A 117 13.88 -18.45 2.87
CA ALA A 117 12.79 -19.38 2.63
C ALA A 117 11.41 -18.80 3.02
N VAL A 118 11.34 -18.00 4.09
CA VAL A 118 10.10 -17.34 4.54
C VAL A 118 9.70 -16.25 3.56
N ALA A 119 10.62 -15.37 3.17
CA ALA A 119 10.37 -14.35 2.14
C ALA A 119 9.88 -14.97 0.82
N ASN A 120 10.56 -16.02 0.35
CA ASN A 120 10.20 -16.73 -0.87
C ASN A 120 8.84 -17.44 -0.79
N LEU A 121 8.42 -17.87 0.40
CA LEU A 121 7.09 -18.44 0.64
C LEU A 121 6.02 -17.34 0.59
N LEU A 122 6.26 -16.20 1.24
CA LEU A 122 5.37 -15.04 1.21
C LEU A 122 5.15 -14.57 -0.23
N ALA A 123 6.22 -14.44 -1.00
CA ALA A 123 6.16 -14.05 -2.41
C ALA A 123 5.36 -15.05 -3.25
N ARG A 124 5.58 -16.35 -3.06
CA ARG A 124 4.84 -17.40 -3.77
C ARG A 124 3.35 -17.42 -3.40
N ARG A 125 2.99 -16.92 -2.23
CA ARG A 125 1.62 -16.82 -1.73
C ARG A 125 1.00 -15.43 -1.96
N ASN A 126 1.70 -14.50 -2.62
CA ASN A 126 1.17 -13.20 -2.98
C ASN A 126 -0.01 -13.34 -3.93
N LYS A 127 -1.22 -13.26 -3.39
CA LYS A 127 -2.49 -13.28 -4.13
C LYS A 127 -3.09 -11.88 -4.10
N ILE A 128 -3.94 -11.61 -5.08
CA ILE A 128 -4.84 -10.46 -5.00
C ILE A 128 -5.93 -10.85 -4.01
N HIS A 129 -6.14 -10.02 -3.01
CA HIS A 129 -7.23 -10.16 -2.05
C HIS A 129 -8.25 -9.04 -2.30
N HIS A 130 -9.50 -9.32 -1.98
CA HIS A 130 -10.61 -8.38 -2.15
C HIS A 130 -11.04 -7.91 -0.76
N LEU A 131 -10.84 -6.62 -0.45
CA LEU A 131 -11.29 -6.02 0.80
C LEU A 131 -12.81 -5.83 0.79
N ASP A 132 -13.36 -5.47 -0.37
CA ASP A 132 -14.78 -5.42 -0.70
C ASP A 132 -15.00 -5.60 -2.22
N HIS A 133 -16.16 -5.22 -2.73
CA HIS A 133 -16.50 -5.36 -4.15
C HIS A 133 -15.63 -4.49 -5.07
N ASP A 134 -15.23 -3.31 -4.59
CA ASP A 134 -14.55 -2.28 -5.40
C ASP A 134 -13.08 -2.11 -5.03
N THR A 135 -12.62 -2.72 -3.95
CA THR A 135 -11.26 -2.55 -3.40
C THR A 135 -10.50 -3.86 -3.41
N ASP A 136 -9.38 -3.84 -4.13
CA ASP A 136 -8.39 -4.92 -4.16
C ASP A 136 -7.16 -4.56 -3.32
N GLU A 137 -6.43 -5.58 -2.90
CA GLU A 137 -5.15 -5.42 -2.21
C GLU A 137 -4.12 -6.45 -2.67
N THR A 138 -2.84 -6.07 -2.70
CA THR A 138 -1.74 -6.98 -3.07
C THR A 138 -0.38 -6.46 -2.62
N LEU A 139 0.64 -7.33 -2.63
CA LEU A 139 2.04 -6.90 -2.62
C LEU A 139 2.50 -6.58 -4.05
N VAL A 140 3.22 -5.48 -4.19
CA VAL A 140 3.74 -4.96 -5.46
C VAL A 140 5.03 -5.68 -5.83
N HIS A 141 5.22 -5.93 -7.13
CA HIS A 141 6.53 -6.30 -7.68
C HIS A 141 7.42 -5.05 -7.66
N PHE A 142 8.16 -4.89 -6.56
CA PHE A 142 8.93 -3.70 -6.22
C PHE A 142 10.44 -3.91 -6.34
N PHE A 143 10.92 -5.14 -6.11
CA PHE A 143 12.34 -5.47 -6.17
C PHE A 143 12.66 -6.10 -7.54
N ASP A 144 13.32 -5.33 -8.38
CA ASP A 144 13.81 -5.75 -9.70
C ASP A 144 15.03 -6.70 -9.60
N ARG A 145 15.80 -6.60 -8.50
CA ARG A 145 16.96 -7.46 -8.23
C ARG A 145 17.35 -7.47 -6.74
N ASP A 146 18.17 -8.45 -6.35
CA ASP A 146 18.82 -8.48 -5.03
C ASP A 146 19.87 -7.36 -4.89
N PRO A 147 20.09 -6.82 -3.68
CA PRO A 147 20.98 -5.70 -3.45
C PRO A 147 22.44 -6.08 -3.64
N GLY A 148 23.19 -5.19 -4.30
CA GLY A 148 24.62 -5.28 -4.52
C GLY A 148 25.03 -6.29 -5.59
N ILE A 149 24.13 -6.74 -6.47
CA ILE A 149 24.46 -7.76 -7.49
C ILE A 149 25.62 -7.34 -8.43
N GLN A 150 25.88 -6.03 -8.52
CA GLN A 150 26.99 -5.45 -9.28
C GLN A 150 28.30 -5.35 -8.47
N GLN A 151 28.28 -5.68 -7.17
CA GLN A 151 29.41 -5.61 -6.26
C GLN A 151 30.00 -7.00 -6.01
N ASN A 152 31.34 -7.09 -5.95
CA ASN A 152 32.02 -8.33 -5.61
C ASN A 152 31.67 -8.76 -4.17
N GLY A 153 31.15 -9.99 -4.01
CA GLY A 153 30.82 -10.57 -2.70
C GLY A 153 29.37 -10.40 -2.25
N ALA A 154 28.48 -9.85 -3.09
CA ALA A 154 27.05 -9.84 -2.80
C ALA A 154 26.46 -11.25 -2.87
N ALA A 155 25.79 -11.66 -1.80
CA ALA A 155 25.10 -12.94 -1.73
C ALA A 155 23.65 -12.80 -2.19
N LYS A 156 23.18 -13.80 -2.94
CA LYS A 156 21.76 -13.93 -3.30
C LYS A 156 20.90 -13.95 -2.03
N LYS A 157 19.91 -13.07 -1.96
CA LYS A 157 18.98 -12.88 -0.84
C LYS A 157 17.67 -13.62 -1.07
N THR A 158 17.21 -13.67 -2.31
CA THR A 158 15.89 -14.23 -2.65
C THR A 158 15.93 -15.14 -3.87
N ALA A 159 14.85 -15.89 -4.12
CA ALA A 159 14.72 -16.65 -5.36
C ALA A 159 14.39 -15.73 -6.53
N ASP A 160 14.72 -16.12 -7.77
CA ASP A 160 14.57 -15.25 -8.95
C ASP A 160 13.13 -14.81 -9.25
N TYR A 161 12.14 -15.51 -8.70
CA TYR A 161 10.72 -15.16 -8.84
C TYR A 161 10.21 -14.18 -7.77
N ASN A 162 11.00 -13.90 -6.72
CA ASN A 162 10.57 -13.07 -5.61
C ASN A 162 10.89 -11.60 -5.90
N HIS A 163 9.89 -10.89 -6.40
CA HIS A 163 9.98 -9.46 -6.68
C HIS A 163 9.28 -8.59 -5.64
N CYS A 164 8.75 -9.15 -4.55
CA CYS A 164 7.86 -8.40 -3.65
C CYS A 164 8.31 -8.35 -2.18
N THR A 165 9.26 -9.19 -1.76
CA THR A 165 9.81 -9.16 -0.40
C THR A 165 11.32 -9.24 -0.41
N MET A 166 11.97 -8.48 0.48
CA MET A 166 13.42 -8.45 0.61
C MET A 166 13.82 -8.73 2.06
N PRO A 167 14.35 -9.94 2.38
CA PRO A 167 14.76 -10.34 3.72
C PRO A 167 16.16 -9.80 4.03
N SER A 168 16.27 -8.48 4.11
CA SER A 168 17.50 -7.79 4.51
C SER A 168 17.14 -6.54 5.30
N ARG A 169 18.06 -6.13 6.16
CA ARG A 169 17.90 -4.90 6.95
C ARG A 169 17.69 -3.72 6.01
N ASN A 170 16.80 -2.83 6.38
CA ASN A 170 16.41 -1.73 5.51
C ASN A 170 15.98 -0.50 6.31
N TYR A 171 15.74 0.59 5.60
CA TYR A 171 15.01 1.76 6.09
C TYR A 171 14.34 2.46 4.90
N ALA A 172 13.26 3.20 5.17
CA ALA A 172 12.59 4.01 4.16
C ALA A 172 13.01 5.48 4.27
N ILE A 173 13.19 6.12 3.11
CA ILE A 173 13.22 7.57 2.97
C ILE A 173 11.93 7.96 2.26
N ILE A 174 11.17 8.89 2.84
CA ILE A 174 9.95 9.42 2.26
C ILE A 174 10.14 10.93 2.16
N ALA A 175 10.04 11.47 0.94
CA ALA A 175 10.29 12.88 0.65
C ALA A 175 9.23 13.44 -0.31
N GLU A 176 9.14 14.75 -0.42
CA GLU A 176 8.29 15.40 -1.43
C GLU A 176 8.79 15.06 -2.84
N SER A 177 7.86 14.68 -3.73
CA SER A 177 8.19 14.31 -5.10
C SER A 177 8.49 15.51 -6.00
N ALA A 178 7.95 16.69 -5.67
CA ALA A 178 8.22 17.93 -6.38
C ALA A 178 9.26 18.78 -5.62
N THR A 179 10.16 19.43 -6.34
CA THR A 179 10.92 20.54 -5.78
C THR A 179 9.99 21.74 -5.63
N ASN A 180 9.78 22.25 -4.42
CA ASN A 180 9.08 23.52 -4.24
C ASN A 180 9.84 24.62 -5.01
N THR A 181 9.38 25.00 -6.20
CA THR A 181 9.92 26.13 -6.97
C THR A 181 9.52 27.50 -6.38
N SER A 182 9.11 27.53 -5.12
CA SER A 182 8.95 28.75 -4.34
C SER A 182 9.99 28.74 -3.21
N ASN A 183 11.23 29.15 -3.51
CA ASN A 183 12.09 29.69 -2.48
C ASN A 183 11.45 31.01 -2.00
N PRO A 184 10.94 31.13 -0.76
CA PRO A 184 10.80 32.46 -0.18
C PRO A 184 12.22 32.94 0.13
N PRO A 185 12.63 34.14 -0.31
CA PRO A 185 13.88 34.71 0.18
C PRO A 185 13.74 34.88 1.71
N ASN A 186 14.65 34.27 2.46
CA ASN A 186 14.96 34.50 3.88
C ASN A 186 13.95 35.34 4.70
N GLY A 187 13.30 34.71 5.68
CA GLY A 187 12.88 35.42 6.89
C GLY A 187 11.52 35.03 7.47
N ILE A 188 11.57 34.58 8.72
CA ILE A 188 10.57 34.81 9.79
C ILE A 188 9.27 33.99 9.71
N ASN A 189 9.00 33.28 10.80
CA ASN A 189 7.74 32.61 11.15
C ASN A 189 6.50 33.41 10.70
N GLY A 190 5.68 32.85 9.81
CA GLY A 190 4.41 33.44 9.41
C GLY A 190 3.57 32.49 8.58
N ALA A 191 2.44 32.06 9.15
CA ALA A 191 1.23 31.50 8.53
C ALA A 191 1.35 30.86 7.12
N LEU A 192 1.27 29.54 7.05
CA LEU A 192 1.00 28.82 5.80
C LEU A 192 -0.44 29.17 5.34
N SER A 193 -0.53 30.03 4.34
CA SER A 193 -1.73 30.22 3.54
C SER A 193 -1.95 28.97 2.67
N ASN A 194 -3.12 28.33 2.79
CA ASN A 194 -3.62 27.31 1.86
C ASN A 194 -3.92 27.94 0.48
N GLY A 195 -2.89 28.41 -0.21
CA GLY A 195 -2.95 29.00 -1.53
C GLY A 195 -2.60 27.99 -2.61
N HIS A 196 -3.62 27.36 -3.21
CA HIS A 196 -3.49 26.54 -4.40
C HIS A 196 -2.97 27.41 -5.57
N THR A 197 -1.71 27.21 -5.98
CA THR A 197 -1.21 27.69 -7.28
C THR A 197 -0.74 26.48 -8.08
N PRO A 198 -1.42 26.11 -9.18
CA PRO A 198 -1.04 24.94 -9.97
C PRO A 198 0.11 25.32 -10.91
N ASN A 199 1.35 25.27 -10.43
CA ASN A 199 2.52 25.34 -11.30
C ASN A 199 3.21 23.98 -11.32
N GLY A 200 3.02 23.26 -12.41
CA GLY A 200 3.58 21.92 -12.65
C GLY A 200 2.49 20.90 -12.93
N THR A 201 1.90 20.93 -14.12
CA THR A 201 1.03 19.86 -14.60
C THR A 201 1.91 18.65 -14.90
N ALA A 202 2.19 17.81 -13.91
CA ALA A 202 2.65 16.47 -14.20
C ALA A 202 1.58 15.81 -15.08
N ALA A 203 1.96 15.39 -16.29
CA ALA A 203 1.03 14.79 -17.22
C ALA A 203 0.46 13.51 -16.58
N PHE A 204 -0.82 13.54 -16.21
CA PHE A 204 -1.62 12.39 -15.77
C PHE A 204 -1.57 11.33 -16.87
N THR A 205 -0.58 10.43 -16.79
CA THR A 205 -0.37 9.38 -17.78
C THR A 205 -0.98 8.11 -17.23
N THR A 206 -2.25 7.90 -17.58
CA THR A 206 -3.00 6.71 -17.23
C THR A 206 -2.60 5.56 -18.13
N THR A 207 -1.75 4.65 -17.65
CA THR A 207 -1.55 3.35 -18.30
C THR A 207 -2.62 2.37 -17.83
N ASN A 208 -3.91 2.68 -18.07
CA ASN A 208 -5.02 1.79 -17.72
C ASN A 208 -5.11 0.66 -18.76
N ASN A 209 -4.16 -0.29 -18.70
CA ASN A 209 -4.24 -1.51 -19.47
C ASN A 209 -4.80 -2.62 -18.57
N ILE A 210 -6.09 -2.92 -18.69
CA ILE A 210 -6.81 -3.95 -17.91
C ILE A 210 -6.13 -5.33 -17.99
N LYS A 211 -5.31 -5.59 -19.01
CA LYS A 211 -4.56 -6.85 -19.18
C LYS A 211 -3.26 -6.92 -18.37
N LYS A 212 -2.81 -5.81 -17.77
CA LYS A 212 -1.59 -5.75 -16.99
C LYS A 212 -1.80 -6.45 -15.64
N ASN A 213 -0.80 -7.18 -15.17
CA ASN A 213 -0.87 -7.85 -13.87
C ASN A 213 -1.03 -6.78 -12.77
N PRO A 214 -2.07 -6.86 -11.91
CA PRO A 214 -2.30 -5.87 -10.85
C PRO A 214 -1.24 -5.84 -9.75
N ARG A 215 -0.15 -6.61 -9.85
CA ARG A 215 1.05 -6.53 -9.00
C ARG A 215 2.14 -5.64 -9.59
N ASP A 216 2.05 -5.32 -10.88
CA ASP A 216 2.97 -4.42 -11.57
C ASP A 216 2.45 -2.96 -11.47
N ALA A 217 3.14 -2.01 -12.09
CA ALA A 217 2.79 -0.59 -12.01
C ALA A 217 1.35 -0.27 -12.48
N LEU A 218 0.58 0.44 -11.64
CA LEU A 218 -0.77 0.93 -11.92
C LEU A 218 -0.77 2.35 -12.51
N HIS A 219 0.26 3.15 -12.23
CA HIS A 219 0.37 4.53 -12.68
C HIS A 219 1.84 4.91 -12.93
N ALA A 220 2.07 6.09 -13.52
CA ALA A 220 3.39 6.57 -13.91
C ALA A 220 4.42 6.54 -12.76
N GLY A 221 4.02 6.95 -11.55
CA GLY A 221 4.87 6.88 -10.35
C GLY A 221 5.32 5.49 -9.90
N GLU A 222 4.76 4.41 -10.45
CA GLU A 222 5.23 3.03 -10.18
C GLU A 222 5.99 2.43 -11.37
N GLU A 223 6.07 3.12 -12.50
CA GLU A 223 6.79 2.62 -13.66
C GLU A 223 8.29 2.48 -13.34
N ASN A 224 8.84 1.30 -13.60
CA ASN A 224 10.21 0.95 -13.23
C ASN A 224 10.48 1.05 -11.72
N ALA A 225 9.45 0.85 -10.88
CA ALA A 225 9.64 0.72 -9.44
C ALA A 225 10.74 -0.31 -9.13
N GLY A 226 11.68 0.07 -8.27
CA GLY A 226 12.91 -0.67 -8.03
C GLY A 226 14.16 0.21 -8.18
N THR A 227 15.31 -0.40 -8.52
CA THR A 227 16.61 0.32 -8.53
C THR A 227 16.73 1.38 -9.62
N ALA A 228 16.00 1.24 -10.72
CA ALA A 228 16.02 2.17 -11.85
C ALA A 228 15.08 3.38 -11.67
N HIS A 229 14.21 3.35 -10.66
CA HIS A 229 13.28 4.44 -10.41
C HIS A 229 14.01 5.72 -9.98
N PRO A 230 13.67 6.93 -10.46
CA PRO A 230 14.37 8.15 -10.07
C PRO A 230 14.37 8.42 -8.55
N ALA A 231 13.29 8.04 -7.87
CA ALA A 231 13.18 8.11 -6.40
C ALA A 231 14.14 7.17 -5.65
N ALA A 232 14.76 6.16 -6.29
CA ALA A 232 15.59 5.15 -5.62
C ALA A 232 16.82 5.75 -4.89
N SER A 233 17.29 6.92 -5.33
CA SER A 233 18.34 7.65 -4.63
C SER A 233 17.91 8.10 -3.22
N GLY A 234 16.63 8.40 -3.03
CA GLY A 234 16.06 8.97 -1.81
C GLY A 234 16.47 10.42 -1.52
N LEU A 235 17.28 11.05 -2.39
CA LEU A 235 17.89 12.36 -2.13
C LEU A 235 17.47 13.43 -3.13
N SER A 236 16.93 13.03 -4.28
CA SER A 236 16.50 13.94 -5.35
C SER A 236 15.05 13.69 -5.69
N PRO A 237 14.21 14.74 -5.71
CA PRO A 237 12.82 14.62 -6.12
C PRO A 237 12.71 14.12 -7.56
N SER A 238 11.87 13.12 -7.79
CA SER A 238 11.63 12.50 -9.09
C SER A 238 10.70 13.33 -9.98
N GLY A 239 9.82 14.13 -9.37
CA GLY A 239 8.73 14.84 -10.05
C GLY A 239 7.53 13.95 -10.41
N LEU A 240 7.60 12.63 -10.22
CA LEU A 240 6.61 11.68 -10.73
C LEU A 240 5.33 11.60 -9.88
N GLY A 241 5.38 12.03 -8.61
CA GLY A 241 4.22 12.15 -7.73
C GLY A 241 3.44 13.47 -7.89
N GLY A 242 3.97 14.43 -8.66
CA GLY A 242 3.38 15.75 -8.83
C GLY A 242 3.50 16.67 -7.60
N PRO A 243 2.85 17.86 -7.62
CA PRO A 243 3.06 18.95 -6.66
C PRO A 243 2.86 18.64 -5.17
N HIS A 244 2.15 17.56 -4.83
CA HIS A 244 1.92 17.11 -3.45
C HIS A 244 2.10 15.59 -3.31
N GLY A 245 2.78 14.96 -4.27
CA GLY A 245 3.10 13.55 -4.20
C GLY A 245 4.32 13.28 -3.32
N LEU A 246 4.51 12.01 -2.99
CA LEU A 246 5.63 11.54 -2.20
C LEU A 246 6.54 10.65 -3.06
N ASP A 247 7.83 10.80 -2.89
CA ASP A 247 8.81 9.82 -3.32
C ASP A 247 9.16 8.92 -2.16
N VAL A 248 9.20 7.61 -2.41
CA VAL A 248 9.59 6.61 -1.44
C VAL A 248 10.82 5.87 -1.96
N ALA A 249 11.85 5.79 -1.12
CA ALA A 249 13.03 4.97 -1.36
C ALA A 249 13.22 3.99 -0.21
N ILE A 250 13.19 2.68 -0.49
CA ILE A 250 13.64 1.67 0.47
C ILE A 250 15.14 1.44 0.24
N ARG A 251 15.92 1.68 1.29
CA ARG A 251 17.37 1.45 1.33
C ARG A 251 17.63 0.10 1.96
N VAL A 252 18.14 -0.86 1.20
CA VAL A 252 18.34 -2.24 1.62
C VAL A 252 19.84 -2.54 1.78
N GLU A 253 20.21 -3.12 2.92
CA GLU A 253 21.58 -3.60 3.22
C GLU A 253 22.08 -4.58 2.15
N VAL A 254 23.24 -4.29 1.56
CA VAL A 254 23.88 -5.19 0.58
C VAL A 254 24.43 -6.43 1.26
N THR A 255 25.28 -6.25 2.27
CA THR A 255 25.86 -7.36 3.05
C THR A 255 26.00 -6.97 4.53
N PRO A 256 25.66 -7.89 5.46
CA PRO A 256 25.80 -7.63 6.90
C PRO A 256 27.26 -7.53 7.35
N SER A 257 28.22 -7.94 6.51
CA SER A 257 29.65 -7.81 6.78
C SER A 257 30.22 -6.44 6.39
N ASP A 258 29.44 -5.58 5.73
CA ASP A 258 29.89 -4.26 5.31
C ASP A 258 29.89 -3.29 6.49
N ARG A 259 31.10 -2.92 6.95
CA ARG A 259 31.27 -1.98 8.07
C ARG A 259 30.88 -0.54 7.69
N GLU A 260 30.83 -0.21 6.41
CA GLU A 260 30.33 1.08 5.92
C GLU A 260 28.80 1.11 5.84
N GLY A 261 28.13 -0.04 6.01
CA GLY A 261 26.67 -0.12 6.02
C GLY A 261 26.04 0.27 4.68
N ARG A 262 26.70 -0.04 3.54
CA ARG A 262 26.19 0.37 2.24
C ARG A 262 24.85 -0.30 1.94
N THR A 263 23.98 0.50 1.32
CA THR A 263 22.64 0.08 0.91
C THR A 263 22.43 0.31 -0.57
N GLU A 264 21.62 -0.54 -1.20
CA GLU A 264 21.04 -0.27 -2.52
C GLU A 264 19.64 0.32 -2.34
N GLY A 265 19.28 1.29 -3.16
CA GLY A 265 17.99 1.95 -3.11
C GLY A 265 17.02 1.39 -4.12
N TYR A 266 15.75 1.29 -3.73
CA TYR A 266 14.62 0.89 -4.56
C TYR A 266 13.56 1.97 -4.41
N GLY A 267 13.05 2.53 -5.50
CA GLY A 267 12.17 3.69 -5.47
C GLY A 267 10.81 3.47 -6.13
N PHE A 268 9.84 4.27 -5.71
CA PHE A 268 8.59 4.56 -6.44
C PHE A 268 8.04 5.91 -5.96
N SER A 269 7.03 6.43 -6.65
CA SER A 269 6.36 7.69 -6.30
C SER A 269 4.87 7.49 -6.12
N ILE A 270 4.31 8.17 -5.12
CA ILE A 270 2.91 8.15 -4.74
C ILE A 270 2.27 9.46 -5.18
N PRO A 271 1.25 9.44 -6.05
CA PRO A 271 0.58 10.66 -6.45
C PRO A 271 -0.30 11.22 -5.33
N ALA A 272 -0.45 12.54 -5.32
CA ALA A 272 -1.50 13.20 -4.55
C ALA A 272 -2.90 12.69 -4.94
N LEU A 273 -3.88 12.89 -4.06
CA LEU A 273 -5.29 12.60 -4.36
C LEU A 273 -5.98 13.88 -4.83
N ASP A 274 -6.54 13.84 -6.04
CA ASP A 274 -7.54 14.80 -6.52
C ASP A 274 -8.94 14.20 -6.34
N ALA A 275 -9.51 14.40 -5.14
CA ALA A 275 -10.88 14.02 -4.87
C ALA A 275 -11.89 15.09 -5.34
N GLY A 276 -11.45 16.15 -6.03
CA GLY A 276 -12.34 17.12 -6.67
C GLY A 276 -13.38 16.42 -7.58
N ALA A 277 -12.98 15.31 -8.21
CA ALA A 277 -13.85 14.45 -9.00
C ALA A 277 -15.01 13.77 -8.23
N TYR A 278 -14.95 13.72 -6.90
CA TYR A 278 -16.00 13.15 -6.04
C TYR A 278 -16.86 14.20 -5.34
N LYS A 279 -16.56 15.51 -5.46
CA LYS A 279 -17.39 16.56 -4.85
C LYS A 279 -18.84 16.51 -5.30
N SER A 280 -19.08 16.05 -6.53
CA SER A 280 -20.40 15.80 -7.10
C SER A 280 -20.82 14.33 -6.98
N GLN A 281 -20.34 13.56 -6.01
CA GLN A 281 -20.76 12.18 -5.77
C GLN A 281 -21.14 12.04 -4.30
N GLY A 282 -22.44 11.96 -4.05
CA GLY A 282 -22.98 11.88 -2.70
C GLY A 282 -24.44 12.29 -2.65
N VAL A 283 -25.01 12.19 -1.45
CA VAL A 283 -26.35 12.70 -1.14
C VAL A 283 -26.15 13.93 -0.27
N SER A 284 -26.68 15.07 -0.72
CA SER A 284 -26.82 16.26 0.10
C SER A 284 -27.93 16.00 1.12
N ILE A 285 -27.62 16.17 2.40
CA ILE A 285 -28.57 16.00 3.49
C ILE A 285 -28.66 17.28 4.30
N ASP A 286 -29.86 17.58 4.80
CA ASP A 286 -30.07 18.63 5.78
C ASP A 286 -29.86 18.09 7.22
N PRO A 287 -29.68 18.98 8.20
CA PRO A 287 -29.66 18.60 9.61
C PRO A 287 -30.85 17.73 10.00
N ALA A 288 -30.60 16.76 10.88
CA ALA A 288 -31.63 15.84 11.35
C ALA A 288 -32.78 16.57 12.06
N ILE A 289 -34.01 16.30 11.64
CA ILE A 289 -35.25 16.81 12.23
C ILE A 289 -35.79 15.78 13.21
N ALA A 290 -35.99 16.16 14.47
CA ALA A 290 -36.61 15.28 15.47
C ALA A 290 -38.11 15.13 15.19
N VAL A 291 -38.59 13.88 15.09
CA VAL A 291 -40.00 13.57 14.78
C VAL A 291 -40.72 12.81 15.90
N GLY A 292 -40.03 12.48 16.99
CA GLY A 292 -40.63 11.86 18.16
C GLY A 292 -39.69 10.87 18.85
N SER A 293 -40.26 9.86 19.51
CA SER A 293 -39.52 8.82 20.22
C SER A 293 -40.24 7.49 20.05
N ALA A 294 -39.53 6.45 19.62
CA ALA A 294 -40.12 5.11 19.46
C ALA A 294 -40.36 4.44 20.83
N SER A 295 -39.53 4.78 21.82
CA SER A 295 -39.63 4.35 23.22
C SER A 295 -38.88 5.34 24.12
N LYS A 296 -38.96 5.19 25.44
CA LYS A 296 -38.24 6.04 26.39
C LYS A 296 -36.72 5.94 26.15
N GLY A 297 -36.12 7.00 25.61
CA GLY A 297 -34.69 7.08 25.31
C GLY A 297 -34.28 6.76 23.87
N THR A 298 -35.23 6.49 22.96
CA THR A 298 -34.94 6.23 21.55
C THR A 298 -35.55 7.32 20.67
N PRO A 299 -34.87 8.47 20.49
CA PRO A 299 -35.37 9.54 19.65
C PRO A 299 -35.43 9.10 18.18
N LEU A 300 -36.54 9.40 17.52
CA LEU A 300 -36.72 9.24 16.09
C LEU A 300 -36.34 10.53 15.40
N THR A 301 -35.45 10.43 14.41
CA THR A 301 -35.04 11.55 13.57
C THR A 301 -35.29 11.21 12.10
N VAL A 302 -35.62 12.24 11.34
CA VAL A 302 -35.65 12.22 9.87
C VAL A 302 -34.51 13.08 9.39
N VAL A 303 -33.71 12.56 8.46
CA VAL A 303 -32.63 13.30 7.80
C VAL A 303 -33.08 13.55 6.35
N PRO A 304 -33.52 14.77 5.99
CA PRO A 304 -33.97 15.05 4.64
C PRO A 304 -32.80 14.93 3.66
N MET A 305 -33.01 14.22 2.56
CA MET A 305 -32.09 14.23 1.42
C MET A 305 -32.49 15.40 0.53
N THR A 306 -31.67 16.45 0.49
CA THR A 306 -31.93 17.69 -0.26
C THR A 306 -31.38 17.67 -1.68
N GLY A 307 -30.60 16.65 -2.01
CA GLY A 307 -30.11 16.42 -3.36
C GLY A 307 -29.19 15.21 -3.39
N GLY A 308 -28.72 14.85 -4.57
CA GLY A 308 -27.74 13.81 -4.71
C GLY A 308 -27.38 13.56 -6.16
N THR A 309 -26.31 12.81 -6.37
CA THR A 309 -25.82 12.51 -7.71
C THR A 309 -25.95 11.02 -7.96
N ILE A 310 -26.68 10.66 -9.02
CA ILE A 310 -26.85 9.28 -9.46
C ILE A 310 -25.98 9.09 -10.70
N LYS A 311 -25.10 8.09 -10.66
CA LYS A 311 -24.33 7.68 -11.82
C LYS A 311 -24.94 6.38 -12.35
N SER A 312 -25.46 6.41 -13.56
CA SER A 312 -25.95 5.20 -14.23
C SER A 312 -24.83 4.51 -15.01
N GLU A 313 -24.96 3.21 -15.23
CA GLU A 313 -24.10 2.48 -16.16
C GLU A 313 -24.37 2.91 -17.61
N GLU A 314 -23.37 2.71 -18.47
CA GLU A 314 -23.48 3.03 -19.90
C GLU A 314 -24.62 2.23 -20.55
N GLY A 315 -25.58 2.92 -21.16
CA GLY A 315 -26.80 2.31 -21.72
C GLY A 315 -28.00 2.26 -20.78
N PHE A 316 -27.88 2.74 -19.54
CA PHE A 316 -29.00 2.90 -18.62
C PHE A 316 -29.24 4.39 -18.33
N GLU A 317 -30.46 4.87 -18.56
CA GLU A 317 -30.88 6.19 -18.06
C GLU A 317 -31.53 6.02 -16.68
N PRO A 318 -31.06 6.73 -15.64
CA PRO A 318 -31.70 6.69 -14.35
C PRO A 318 -33.04 7.42 -14.46
N ARG A 319 -34.14 6.68 -14.40
CA ARG A 319 -35.47 7.27 -14.25
C ARG A 319 -35.65 7.73 -12.82
N LEU A 320 -35.51 9.03 -12.62
CA LEU A 320 -35.89 9.68 -11.37
C LEU A 320 -37.31 10.23 -11.52
N ASP A 321 -38.29 9.49 -11.00
CA ASP A 321 -39.67 9.98 -10.85
C ASP A 321 -39.78 10.83 -9.57
N ALA A 322 -38.91 11.84 -9.43
CA ALA A 322 -38.93 12.76 -8.29
C ALA A 322 -38.81 14.19 -8.81
N GLU A 323 -39.94 14.89 -8.86
CA GLU A 323 -39.95 16.36 -8.84
C GLU A 323 -39.52 16.79 -7.42
N PHE A 324 -38.38 17.47 -7.32
CA PHE A 324 -37.91 18.06 -6.06
C PHE A 324 -38.65 19.37 -5.75
#